data_AF-A0A924E3W7-F1
#
_entry.id   AF-A0A924E3W7-F1
#
_cell.length_a   1.000
_cell.length_b   1.000
_cell.length_c   1.000
_cell.angle_alpha   90.00
_cell.angle_beta   90.00
_cell.angle_gamma   90.00
#
_symmetry.space_group_name_H-M   'P 1'
#
loop_
_entity.id
_entity.type
_entity.pdbx_description
1 polymer ?
#
loop_
_entity_poly.entity_id
_entity_poly.type
_entity_poly.pdbx_seq_one_letter_code
_entity_poly.pdbx_strand_id
1 'polypeptide(L)'
;MPVCFASPHAPQRRPTGRLLDDRADRQFPCRCRCAVRHPVSGDSAHPAALLLSCKADLVIGERPLRQRGLQSGLIGHLAYGLIIAPKLAAGWSDTPGWDQLSTVHGIDFAPQDRIVLDQLALCLPGSDPVGLRCHYVNNTAGVIAWAVAGGGFSAVPLHQVRQELQEGRLRRLFPAVTMRRPLYWSALAGLAAPAATETVARLKRYLPETYPG
;
A
#
# COMPACT_ATOMS: atom_id res chain seq x y z
N MET A 1 -4.44 -1.39 -1.10
CA MET A 1 -4.70 -2.53 -0.18
C MET A 1 -3.97 -2.34 1.15
N PRO A 2 -4.54 -2.75 2.31
CA PRO A 2 -3.90 -2.58 3.61
C PRO A 2 -2.76 -3.59 3.83
N VAL A 3 -1.67 -3.16 4.46
CA VAL A 3 -0.55 -4.03 4.88
C VAL A 3 -0.49 -4.03 6.41
N CYS A 4 -0.49 -5.21 7.02
CA CYS A 4 -0.47 -5.38 8.47
C CYS A 4 0.92 -5.75 8.98
N PHE A 5 1.35 -5.17 10.10
CA PHE A 5 2.62 -5.50 10.76
C PHE A 5 2.36 -5.88 12.22
N ALA A 6 3.11 -6.88 12.69
CA ALA A 6 3.17 -7.27 14.11
C ALA A 6 4.53 -6.86 14.70
N SER A 7 4.55 -6.40 15.95
CA SER A 7 5.78 -5.98 16.62
C SER A 7 6.58 -7.18 17.18
N PRO A 8 7.92 -7.23 17.00
CA PRO A 8 8.75 -8.33 17.52
C PRO A 8 9.09 -8.20 19.02
N HIS A 9 8.79 -7.08 19.69
CA HIS A 9 9.19 -6.83 21.07
C HIS A 9 8.03 -7.00 22.06
N ALA A 10 7.76 -8.25 22.44
CA ALA A 10 7.01 -8.55 23.67
C ALA A 10 7.98 -9.07 24.74
N PRO A 11 8.18 -8.38 25.88
CA PRO A 11 9.00 -8.90 26.98
C PRO A 11 8.35 -10.16 27.56
N GLN A 12 9.10 -11.26 27.59
CA GLN A 12 8.68 -12.51 28.24
C GLN A 12 8.60 -12.29 29.76
N ARG A 13 7.42 -11.95 30.30
CA ARG A 13 7.18 -12.01 31.74
C ARG A 13 6.81 -13.44 32.15
N ARG A 14 7.65 -14.06 33.00
CA ARG A 14 7.35 -15.29 33.74
C ARG A 14 6.14 -15.07 34.67
N PRO A 15 5.19 -16.01 34.77
CA PRO A 15 4.08 -15.88 35.69
C PRO A 15 4.55 -16.18 37.12
N THR A 16 4.72 -15.15 37.95
CA THR A 16 4.72 -15.32 39.42
C THR A 16 3.29 -15.18 39.89
N GLY A 17 2.70 -16.30 40.33
CA GLY A 17 1.35 -16.34 40.84
C GLY A 17 1.19 -15.54 42.13
N ARG A 18 0.10 -14.76 42.20
CA ARG A 18 -0.69 -14.52 43.41
C ARG A 18 -2.07 -14.04 42.99
N LEU A 19 -3.09 -14.81 43.39
CA LEU A 19 -4.47 -14.36 43.50
C LEU A 19 -4.52 -13.25 44.57
N LEU A 20 -5.23 -12.16 44.30
CA LEU A 20 -6.33 -11.69 45.14
C LEU A 20 -7.01 -10.44 44.55
N ASP A 21 -8.33 -10.51 44.65
CA ASP A 21 -9.32 -9.46 44.84
C ASP A 21 -9.89 -8.61 43.69
N ASP A 22 -11.20 -8.42 43.84
CA ASP A 22 -12.22 -8.13 42.85
C ASP A 22 -12.91 -6.82 43.25
N ARG A 23 -12.79 -5.76 42.42
CA ARG A 23 -13.79 -4.71 42.16
C ARG A 23 -13.21 -3.50 41.41
N ALA A 24 -13.98 -3.09 40.40
CA ALA A 24 -14.06 -1.73 39.84
C ALA A 24 -12.83 -1.19 39.08
N ASP A 25 -12.66 -1.64 37.83
CA ASP A 25 -12.45 -0.70 36.72
C ASP A 25 -12.72 -1.42 35.37
N ARG A 26 -13.67 -0.92 34.57
CA ARG A 26 -13.88 -1.42 33.19
C ARG A 26 -12.85 -0.76 32.26
N GLN A 27 -11.57 -0.99 32.51
CA GLN A 27 -10.52 -0.86 31.51
C GLN A 27 -10.37 -2.20 30.83
N PHE A 28 -10.73 -2.30 29.55
CA PHE A 28 -10.52 -3.50 28.74
C PHE A 28 -9.04 -3.91 28.78
N PRO A 29 -8.64 -4.97 29.51
CA PRO A 29 -7.31 -5.50 29.39
C PRO A 29 -7.43 -6.64 28.39
N CYS A 30 -7.33 -6.35 27.11
CA CYS A 30 -7.09 -7.40 26.12
C CYS A 30 -5.73 -8.03 26.43
N ARG A 31 -5.71 -9.04 27.32
CA ARG A 31 -4.55 -9.86 27.68
C ARG A 31 -4.30 -10.96 26.64
N CYS A 32 -4.52 -10.66 25.35
CA CYS A 32 -4.25 -11.63 24.30
C CYS A 32 -2.76 -11.59 23.94
N ARG A 33 -2.01 -12.53 24.53
CA ARG A 33 -0.66 -12.91 24.06
C ARG A 33 -0.79 -13.72 22.77
N CYS A 34 -0.96 -13.05 21.64
CA CYS A 34 -0.87 -13.70 20.32
C CYS A 34 0.31 -13.11 19.55
N ALA A 35 1.44 -13.82 19.59
CA ALA A 35 2.58 -13.54 18.71
C ALA A 35 2.24 -14.07 17.30
N VAL A 36 1.48 -13.30 16.51
CA VAL A 36 1.22 -13.64 15.10
C VAL A 36 2.31 -13.01 14.25
N ARG A 37 3.18 -13.83 13.66
CA ARG A 37 4.38 -13.42 12.91
C ARG A 37 4.19 -13.26 11.41
N HIS A 38 2.97 -12.98 10.92
CA HIS A 38 2.75 -12.87 9.48
C HIS A 38 2.03 -11.57 9.10
N PRO A 39 2.49 -10.87 8.04
CA PRO A 39 1.67 -9.87 7.39
C PRO A 39 0.40 -10.58 6.87
N VAL A 40 -0.75 -10.26 7.46
CA VAL A 40 -2.04 -10.78 7.00
C VAL A 40 -2.42 -10.02 5.74
N SER A 41 -2.00 -10.56 4.61
CA SER A 41 -2.45 -10.20 3.27
C SER A 41 -3.38 -11.32 2.81
N GLY A 42 -4.69 -11.15 2.96
CA GLY A 42 -5.63 -12.12 2.38
C GLY A 42 -6.99 -12.31 3.08
N ASP A 43 -7.22 -11.72 4.25
CA ASP A 43 -8.51 -11.85 4.92
C ASP A 43 -9.38 -10.63 4.58
N SER A 44 -10.62 -10.86 4.12
CA SER A 44 -11.63 -9.83 3.85
C SER A 44 -12.01 -9.00 5.08
N ALA A 45 -11.39 -9.29 6.23
CA ALA A 45 -11.55 -8.56 7.47
C ALA A 45 -11.14 -7.10 7.27
N HIS A 46 -12.09 -6.21 7.56
CA HIS A 46 -11.84 -4.77 7.55
C HIS A 46 -10.63 -4.43 8.45
N PRO A 47 -9.67 -3.60 8.01
CA PRO A 47 -8.48 -3.23 8.78
C PRO A 47 -8.71 -2.88 10.25
N ALA A 48 -9.80 -2.16 10.54
CA ALA A 48 -10.18 -1.82 11.90
C ALA A 48 -10.51 -3.06 12.76
N ALA A 49 -11.15 -4.08 12.19
CA ALA A 49 -11.47 -5.32 12.88
C ALA A 49 -10.20 -6.07 13.30
N LEU A 50 -9.14 -6.05 12.48
CA LEU A 50 -7.85 -6.66 12.81
C LEU A 50 -7.21 -5.98 14.04
N LEU A 51 -7.22 -4.65 14.08
CA LEU A 51 -6.71 -3.89 15.23
C LEU A 51 -7.55 -4.15 16.48
N LEU A 52 -8.88 -4.07 16.39
CA LEU A 52 -9.78 -4.21 17.55
C LEU A 52 -9.81 -5.63 18.12
N SER A 53 -9.62 -6.64 17.28
CA SER A 53 -9.47 -8.03 17.71
C SER A 53 -8.05 -8.38 18.15
N CYS A 54 -7.13 -7.41 18.21
CA CYS A 54 -5.71 -7.61 18.55
C CYS A 54 -5.01 -8.63 17.65
N LYS A 55 -5.47 -8.77 16.39
CA LYS A 55 -4.83 -9.59 15.36
C LYS A 55 -3.74 -8.83 14.60
N ALA A 56 -3.68 -7.52 14.76
CA ALA A 56 -2.61 -6.65 14.27
C ALA A 56 -2.33 -5.54 15.29
N ASP A 57 -1.06 -5.15 15.42
CA ASP A 57 -0.66 -3.99 16.22
C ASP A 57 -0.73 -2.69 15.41
N LEU A 58 -0.50 -2.82 14.09
CA LEU A 58 -0.38 -1.72 13.14
C LEU A 58 -0.96 -2.15 11.80
N VAL A 59 -1.74 -1.26 11.19
CA VAL A 59 -2.17 -1.37 9.79
C VAL A 59 -1.75 -0.14 9.02
N ILE A 60 -1.29 -0.34 7.79
CA ILE A 60 -0.97 0.71 6.84
C ILE A 60 -2.02 0.69 5.72
N GLY A 61 -2.54 1.86 5.33
CA GLY A 61 -3.51 1.96 4.23
C GLY A 61 -3.60 3.35 3.62
N GLU A 62 -4.42 3.51 2.59
CA GLU A 62 -4.57 4.77 1.85
C GLU A 62 -5.48 5.80 2.52
N ARG A 63 -6.17 5.39 3.59
CA ARG A 63 -7.09 6.25 4.34
C ARG A 63 -6.88 6.03 5.84
N PRO A 64 -7.03 7.09 6.67
CA PRO A 64 -6.98 6.93 8.11
C PRO A 64 -8.23 6.17 8.58
N LEU A 65 -8.05 5.23 9.51
CA LEU A 65 -9.18 4.58 10.18
C LEU A 65 -9.78 5.54 11.21
N ARG A 66 -11.01 5.99 10.96
CA ARG A 66 -11.78 6.89 11.83
C ARG A 66 -12.74 6.09 12.70
N GLN A 67 -12.21 5.35 13.67
CA GLN A 67 -13.01 4.60 14.63
C GLN A 67 -12.54 4.86 16.06
N ARG A 68 -13.48 4.92 17.01
CA ARG A 68 -13.18 5.11 18.43
C ARG A 68 -12.23 4.01 18.93
N GLY A 69 -11.21 4.42 19.68
CA GLY A 69 -10.18 3.51 20.19
C GLY A 69 -9.03 3.25 19.22
N LEU A 70 -9.05 3.84 18.02
CA LEU A 70 -7.92 3.83 17.09
C LEU A 70 -7.25 5.20 17.02
N GLN A 71 -5.93 5.18 16.84
CA GLN A 71 -5.15 6.34 16.46
C GLN A 71 -4.62 6.13 15.05
N SER A 72 -4.65 7.19 14.23
CA SER A 72 -4.10 7.15 12.88
C SER A 72 -3.23 8.38 12.62
N GLY A 73 -2.26 8.25 11.73
CA GLY A 73 -1.42 9.37 11.32
C GLY A 73 -0.87 9.19 9.90
N LEU A 74 -0.47 10.30 9.29
CA LEU A 74 0.16 10.29 7.96
C LEU A 74 1.59 9.75 8.07
N ILE A 75 1.89 8.73 7.26
CA ILE A 75 3.25 8.25 7.02
C ILE A 75 3.90 9.13 5.94
N GLY A 76 3.19 9.36 4.83
CA GLY A 76 3.67 10.16 3.71
C GLY A 76 2.84 9.88 2.45
N HIS A 77 3.47 9.99 1.29
CA HIS A 77 2.83 9.75 0.00
C HIS A 77 3.63 8.72 -0.82
N LEU A 78 2.92 7.86 -1.54
CA LEU A 78 3.48 7.04 -2.60
C LEU A 78 3.31 7.76 -3.93
N ALA A 79 4.42 7.95 -4.64
CA ALA A 79 4.43 8.48 -5.99
C ALA A 79 4.25 7.34 -7.00
N TYR A 80 3.17 7.42 -7.78
CA TYR A 80 2.84 6.49 -8.86
C TYR A 80 3.12 7.13 -10.22
N GLY A 81 3.51 6.30 -11.17
CA GLY A 81 3.60 6.67 -12.58
C GLY A 81 3.23 5.50 -13.48
N LEU A 82 2.86 5.81 -14.72
CA LEU A 82 2.64 4.80 -15.75
C LEU A 82 3.98 4.29 -16.25
N ILE A 83 4.10 2.97 -16.35
CA ILE A 83 5.27 2.29 -16.88
C ILE A 83 4.88 1.36 -18.03
N ILE A 84 5.83 1.14 -18.93
CA ILE A 84 5.69 0.18 -20.02
C ILE A 84 7.08 -0.32 -20.44
N ALA A 85 7.18 -1.54 -20.96
CA ALA A 85 8.42 -2.00 -21.60
C ALA A 85 8.70 -1.19 -22.88
N PRO A 86 9.94 -0.72 -23.12
CA PRO A 86 10.27 0.07 -24.31
C PRO A 86 9.91 -0.61 -25.63
N LYS A 87 10.08 -1.95 -25.70
CA LYS A 87 9.73 -2.73 -26.90
C LYS A 87 8.25 -2.64 -27.28
N LEU A 88 7.36 -2.51 -26.29
CA LEU A 88 5.92 -2.44 -26.51
C LEU A 88 5.48 -1.02 -26.89
N ALA A 89 6.21 -0.02 -26.41
CA ALA A 89 6.01 1.41 -26.72
C ALA A 89 6.91 1.90 -27.87
N ALA A 90 7.34 1.01 -28.76
CA ALA A 90 8.23 1.37 -29.86
C ALA A 90 7.52 2.40 -30.77
N GLY A 91 8.19 3.54 -30.99
CA GLY A 91 7.64 4.65 -31.78
C GLY A 91 6.66 5.56 -31.03
N TRP A 92 6.38 5.31 -29.74
CA TRP A 92 5.54 6.20 -28.95
C TRP A 92 6.36 7.34 -28.35
N SER A 93 5.78 8.54 -28.34
CA SER A 93 6.30 9.66 -27.53
C SER A 93 6.20 9.34 -26.03
N ASP A 94 6.77 10.18 -25.18
CA ASP A 94 6.62 10.05 -23.72
C ASP A 94 5.22 10.36 -23.21
N THR A 95 4.37 10.97 -24.04
CA THR A 95 2.99 11.31 -23.72
C THR A 95 2.08 10.73 -24.80
N PRO A 96 1.94 9.39 -24.87
CA PRO A 96 1.14 8.76 -25.91
C PRO A 96 -0.33 9.14 -25.80
N GLY A 97 -1.02 9.21 -26.93
CA GLY A 97 -2.46 9.44 -26.97
C GLY A 97 -3.26 8.20 -26.55
N TRP A 98 -4.57 8.37 -26.41
CA TRP A 98 -5.49 7.25 -26.13
C TRP A 98 -5.52 6.23 -27.28
N ASP A 99 -5.41 6.70 -28.52
CA ASP A 99 -5.29 5.88 -29.72
C ASP A 99 -4.14 4.87 -29.63
N GLN A 100 -3.01 5.26 -29.03
CA GLN A 100 -1.87 4.37 -28.81
C GLN A 100 -2.11 3.44 -27.61
N LEU A 101 -2.53 3.99 -26.47
CA LEU A 101 -2.72 3.21 -25.23
C LEU A 101 -3.80 2.14 -25.35
N SER A 102 -4.87 2.40 -26.09
CA SER A 102 -5.97 1.45 -26.29
C SER A 102 -5.57 0.21 -27.12
N THR A 103 -4.44 0.26 -27.83
CA THR A 103 -3.93 -0.90 -28.60
C THR A 103 -3.28 -1.96 -27.72
N VAL A 104 -2.91 -1.63 -26.49
CA VAL A 104 -2.25 -2.53 -25.54
C VAL A 104 -3.12 -2.76 -24.31
N HIS A 105 -2.78 -3.76 -23.52
CA HIS A 105 -3.50 -4.04 -22.28
C HIS A 105 -2.94 -3.22 -21.11
N GLY A 106 -3.83 -2.79 -20.23
CA GLY A 106 -3.44 -2.41 -18.88
C GLY A 106 -3.10 -3.65 -18.04
N ILE A 107 -2.30 -3.47 -17.00
CA ILE A 107 -2.04 -4.46 -15.97
C ILE A 107 -2.44 -3.83 -14.64
N ASP A 108 -3.42 -4.41 -13.99
CA ASP A 108 -3.92 -3.94 -12.70
C ASP A 108 -3.90 -5.08 -11.67
N PHE A 109 -4.16 -4.78 -10.40
CA PHE A 109 -4.11 -5.76 -9.32
C PHE A 109 -5.39 -6.62 -9.29
N ALA A 110 -6.54 -5.97 -9.48
CA ALA A 110 -7.86 -6.58 -9.43
C ALA A 110 -8.88 -5.72 -10.20
N PRO A 111 -10.05 -6.27 -10.60
CA PRO A 111 -11.07 -5.51 -11.34
C PRO A 111 -11.62 -4.28 -10.63
N GLN A 112 -11.62 -4.30 -9.30
CA GLN A 112 -12.04 -3.18 -8.46
C GLN A 112 -10.92 -2.18 -8.17
N ASP A 113 -9.67 -2.52 -8.47
CA ASP A 113 -8.59 -1.57 -8.40
C ASP A 113 -8.73 -0.59 -9.56
N ARG A 114 -8.48 0.67 -9.27
CA ARG A 114 -8.64 1.77 -10.22
C ARG A 114 -7.34 2.51 -10.43
N ILE A 115 -6.21 2.02 -9.91
CA ILE A 115 -4.96 2.78 -9.92
C ILE A 115 -4.51 3.13 -11.35
N VAL A 116 -4.70 2.23 -12.32
CA VAL A 116 -4.39 2.50 -13.73
C VAL A 116 -5.35 3.56 -14.29
N LEU A 117 -6.65 3.41 -14.06
CA LEU A 117 -7.68 4.34 -14.56
C LEU A 117 -7.52 5.74 -13.94
N ASP A 118 -7.28 5.81 -12.64
CA ASP A 118 -7.09 7.07 -11.92
C ASP A 118 -5.82 7.79 -12.39
N GLN A 119 -4.75 7.04 -12.70
CA GLN A 119 -3.54 7.61 -13.30
C GLN A 119 -3.78 8.08 -14.74
N LEU A 120 -4.51 7.32 -15.55
CA LEU A 120 -4.87 7.73 -16.92
C LEU A 120 -5.72 9.00 -16.93
N ALA A 121 -6.67 9.14 -16.00
CA ALA A 121 -7.49 10.34 -15.88
C ALA A 121 -6.65 11.62 -15.62
N LEU A 122 -5.50 11.48 -14.93
CA LEU A 122 -4.56 12.58 -14.73
C LEU A 122 -3.69 12.83 -15.96
N CYS A 123 -3.26 11.78 -16.64
CA CYS A 123 -2.38 11.87 -17.81
C CYS A 123 -3.09 12.36 -19.07
N LEU A 124 -4.37 12.00 -19.23
CA LEU A 124 -5.19 12.27 -20.40
C LEU A 124 -6.57 12.82 -19.99
N PRO A 125 -6.63 14.07 -19.47
CA PRO A 125 -7.89 14.68 -19.08
C PRO A 125 -8.90 14.72 -20.23
N GLY A 126 -10.13 14.30 -19.97
CA GLY A 126 -11.21 14.27 -20.97
C GLY A 126 -11.20 13.03 -21.88
N SER A 127 -10.19 12.16 -21.77
CA SER A 127 -10.25 10.84 -22.41
C SER A 127 -11.18 9.92 -21.63
N ASP A 128 -11.94 9.09 -22.35
CA ASP A 128 -12.78 8.05 -21.76
C ASP A 128 -12.11 6.68 -21.94
N PRO A 129 -11.47 6.12 -20.91
CA PRO A 129 -10.81 4.82 -21.00
C PRO A 129 -11.80 3.64 -21.02
N VAL A 130 -13.07 3.87 -21.38
CA VAL A 130 -14.07 2.82 -21.60
C VAL A 130 -13.52 1.78 -22.58
N GLY A 131 -13.64 0.51 -22.19
CA GLY A 131 -13.14 -0.61 -22.98
C GLY A 131 -11.65 -0.90 -22.80
N LEU A 132 -10.93 -0.22 -21.90
CA LEU A 132 -9.56 -0.60 -21.55
C LEU A 132 -9.55 -2.07 -21.10
N ARG A 133 -8.81 -2.90 -21.85
CA ARG A 133 -8.59 -4.29 -21.50
C ARG A 133 -7.49 -4.35 -20.45
N CYS A 134 -7.80 -4.92 -19.29
CA CYS A 134 -6.83 -5.12 -18.22
C CYS A 134 -6.56 -6.60 -17.99
N HIS A 135 -5.30 -6.94 -17.80
CA HIS A 135 -4.93 -8.16 -17.12
C HIS A 135 -4.81 -7.91 -15.62
N TYR A 136 -5.13 -8.92 -14.80
CA TYR A 136 -5.12 -8.81 -13.35
C TYR A 136 -4.05 -9.69 -12.72
N VAL A 137 -3.15 -9.09 -11.94
CA VAL A 137 -2.08 -9.79 -11.20
C VAL A 137 -2.10 -9.36 -9.74
N ASN A 138 -2.38 -10.33 -8.86
CA ASN A 138 -2.64 -10.12 -7.44
C ASN A 138 -1.38 -9.87 -6.58
N ASN A 139 -0.28 -9.42 -7.16
CA ASN A 139 0.91 -9.00 -6.42
C ASN A 139 1.78 -8.05 -7.25
N THR A 140 2.40 -7.08 -6.59
CA THR A 140 3.19 -6.03 -7.26
C THR A 140 4.39 -6.59 -8.02
N ALA A 141 5.09 -7.59 -7.46
CA ALA A 141 6.25 -8.19 -8.13
C ALA A 141 5.86 -8.82 -9.48
N GLY A 142 4.71 -9.49 -9.53
CA GLY A 142 4.14 -10.05 -10.75
C GLY A 142 3.71 -8.98 -11.75
N VAL A 143 3.08 -7.88 -11.29
CA VAL A 143 2.75 -6.73 -12.15
C VAL A 143 4.02 -6.19 -12.82
N ILE A 144 5.08 -5.95 -12.05
CA ILE A 144 6.35 -5.41 -12.55
C ILE A 144 7.01 -6.40 -13.52
N ALA A 145 7.12 -7.67 -13.15
CA ALA A 145 7.70 -8.71 -14.00
C ALA A 145 6.96 -8.82 -15.34
N TRP A 146 5.64 -8.71 -15.33
CA TRP A 146 4.84 -8.81 -16.54
C TRP A 146 4.92 -7.56 -17.41
N ALA A 147 4.97 -6.37 -16.79
CA ALA A 147 5.24 -5.12 -17.50
C ALA A 147 6.60 -5.16 -18.19
N VAL A 148 7.66 -5.62 -17.51
CA VAL A 148 9.01 -5.82 -18.07
C VAL A 148 8.99 -6.82 -19.24
N ALA A 149 8.21 -7.89 -19.12
CA ALA A 149 8.03 -8.87 -20.19
C ALA A 149 7.25 -8.31 -21.40
N GLY A 150 6.68 -7.11 -21.30
CA GLY A 150 5.88 -6.47 -22.36
C GLY A 150 4.43 -6.95 -22.40
N GLY A 151 3.86 -7.37 -21.26
CA GLY A 151 2.46 -7.77 -21.15
C GLY A 151 1.46 -6.61 -21.21
N GLY A 152 1.92 -5.36 -21.08
CA GLY A 152 1.07 -4.18 -21.02
C GLY A 152 1.72 -3.00 -20.30
N PHE A 153 0.92 -2.00 -19.98
CA PHE A 153 1.31 -0.87 -19.13
C PHE A 153 0.63 -0.95 -17.75
N SER A 154 1.24 -0.34 -16.74
CA SER A 154 0.66 -0.33 -15.38
C SER A 154 0.98 0.96 -14.64
N ALA A 155 0.16 1.32 -13.65
CA ALA A 155 0.47 2.36 -12.68
C ALA A 155 1.08 1.71 -11.44
N VAL A 156 2.34 2.01 -11.15
CA VAL A 156 3.08 1.42 -10.01
C VAL A 156 3.78 2.50 -9.19
N PRO A 157 4.07 2.25 -7.90
CA PRO A 157 4.94 3.12 -7.12
C PRO A 157 6.33 3.20 -7.74
N LEU A 158 6.79 4.41 -8.07
CA LEU A 158 8.05 4.62 -8.80
C LEU A 158 9.28 4.09 -8.06
N HIS A 159 9.25 4.10 -6.72
CA HIS A 159 10.34 3.53 -5.92
C HIS A 159 10.51 2.01 -6.12
N GLN A 160 9.45 1.28 -6.47
CA GLN A 160 9.49 -0.18 -6.66
C GLN A 160 10.05 -0.59 -8.02
N VAL A 161 10.08 0.34 -8.98
CA VAL A 161 10.56 0.10 -10.36
C VAL A 161 11.79 0.94 -10.70
N ARG A 162 12.43 1.53 -9.68
CA ARG A 162 13.58 2.42 -9.87
C ARG A 162 14.71 1.73 -10.62
N GLN A 163 14.99 0.48 -10.28
CA GLN A 163 16.04 -0.31 -10.92
C GLN A 163 15.71 -0.57 -12.39
N GLU A 164 14.49 -1.03 -12.69
CA GLU A 164 14.02 -1.28 -14.06
C GLU A 164 14.04 -0.03 -14.94
N LEU A 165 13.70 1.13 -14.37
CA LEU A 165 13.77 2.42 -15.07
C LEU A 165 15.23 2.83 -15.34
N GLN A 166 16.13 2.66 -14.37
CA GLN A 166 17.55 2.97 -14.52
C GLN A 166 18.24 2.06 -15.56
N GLU A 167 17.87 0.78 -15.57
CA GLU A 167 18.42 -0.22 -16.49
C GLU A 167 17.70 -0.24 -17.85
N GLY A 168 16.74 0.67 -18.07
CA GLY A 168 16.00 0.79 -19.32
C GLY A 168 15.10 -0.41 -19.65
N ARG A 169 14.81 -1.28 -18.68
CA ARG A 169 13.83 -2.39 -18.85
C ARG A 169 12.40 -1.89 -18.88
N LEU A 170 12.14 -0.79 -18.17
CA LEU A 170 10.89 -0.04 -18.22
C LEU A 170 11.19 1.39 -18.62
N ARG A 171 10.22 2.02 -19.29
CA ARG A 171 10.18 3.48 -19.44
C ARG A 171 8.92 4.02 -18.78
N ARG A 172 9.02 5.25 -18.28
CA ARG A 172 7.89 5.97 -17.73
C ARG A 172 7.11 6.64 -18.87
N LEU A 173 5.79 6.48 -18.85
CA LEU A 173 4.87 7.28 -19.65
C LEU A 173 4.43 8.49 -18.81
N PHE A 174 4.25 9.63 -19.47
CA PHE A 174 3.90 10.92 -18.90
C PHE A 174 4.84 11.31 -17.74
N PRO A 175 6.15 11.50 -17.99
CA PRO A 175 7.14 11.74 -16.92
C PRO A 175 6.87 12.99 -16.09
N ALA A 176 6.14 13.97 -16.63
CA ALA A 176 5.70 15.17 -15.91
C ALA A 176 4.50 14.94 -14.99
N VAL A 177 3.77 13.83 -15.13
CA VAL A 177 2.54 13.53 -14.37
C VAL A 177 2.82 12.45 -13.34
N THR A 178 2.70 12.79 -12.06
CA THR A 178 2.89 11.87 -10.94
C THR A 178 1.65 11.87 -10.06
N MET A 179 0.99 10.72 -9.88
CA MET A 179 -0.08 10.60 -8.91
C MET A 179 0.51 10.36 -7.52
N ARG A 180 0.03 11.09 -6.51
CA ARG A 180 0.43 10.88 -5.13
C ARG A 180 -0.71 10.27 -4.34
N ARG A 181 -0.48 9.09 -3.75
CA ARG A 181 -1.44 8.42 -2.87
C ARG A 181 -0.98 8.56 -1.42
N PRO A 182 -1.79 9.14 -0.51
CA PRO A 182 -1.39 9.25 0.88
C PRO A 182 -1.34 7.88 1.52
N LEU A 183 -0.41 7.69 2.45
CA LEU A 183 -0.23 6.47 3.21
C LEU A 183 -0.38 6.80 4.69
N TYR A 184 -1.33 6.15 5.34
CA TYR A 184 -1.65 6.31 6.75
C TYR A 184 -1.28 5.07 7.52
N TRP A 185 -0.85 5.26 8.75
CA TRP A 185 -0.80 4.20 9.75
C TRP A 185 -2.03 4.30 10.64
N SER A 186 -2.47 3.17 11.17
CA SER A 186 -3.51 3.05 12.18
C SER A 186 -3.12 1.99 13.22
N ALA A 187 -3.33 2.29 14.50
CA ALA A 187 -3.07 1.37 15.61
C ALA A 187 -4.13 1.56 16.71
N LEU A 188 -4.19 0.63 17.67
CA LEU A 188 -4.98 0.83 18.89
C LEU A 188 -4.45 2.02 19.69
N ALA A 189 -5.35 2.91 20.13
CA ALA A 189 -5.00 4.05 20.95
C ALA A 189 -4.43 3.60 22.31
N GLY A 190 -3.45 4.33 22.83
CA GLY A 190 -2.79 4.03 24.10
C GLY A 190 -1.58 3.11 23.94
N LEU A 191 -1.63 1.91 24.51
CA LEU A 191 -0.46 1.03 24.75
C LEU A 191 0.33 0.64 23.49
N ALA A 192 -0.32 0.57 22.32
CA ALA A 192 0.34 0.23 21.06
C ALA A 192 0.95 1.44 20.33
N ALA A 193 0.58 2.67 20.70
CA ALA A 193 0.98 3.88 19.99
C ALA A 193 2.50 4.13 19.98
N PRO A 194 3.28 3.87 21.07
CA PRO A 194 4.73 4.07 21.04
C PRO A 194 5.47 3.11 20.09
N ALA A 195 5.12 1.81 20.11
CA ALA A 195 5.71 0.81 19.22
C ALA A 195 5.29 1.04 17.75
N ALA A 196 4.05 1.44 17.53
CA ALA A 196 3.57 1.89 16.23
C ALA A 196 4.36 3.12 15.74
N THR A 197 4.60 4.11 16.62
CA THR A 197 5.36 5.32 16.30
C THR A 197 6.79 5.00 15.87
N GLU A 198 7.50 4.13 16.59
CA GLU A 198 8.86 3.71 16.21
C GLU A 198 8.86 2.95 14.88
N THR A 199 7.90 2.04 14.69
CA THR A 199 7.74 1.31 13.42
C THR A 199 7.48 2.27 12.26
N VAL A 200 6.63 3.27 12.46
CA VAL A 200 6.34 4.33 11.49
C VAL A 200 7.58 5.18 11.23
N ALA A 201 8.34 5.55 12.26
CA ALA A 201 9.59 6.29 12.12
C ALA A 201 10.62 5.51 11.29
N ARG A 202 10.69 4.18 11.47
CA ARG A 202 11.48 3.28 10.62
C ARG A 202 10.98 3.26 9.19
N LEU A 203 9.67 3.08 8.98
CA LEU A 203 9.07 3.03 7.64
C LEU A 203 9.27 4.33 6.86
N LYS A 204 9.18 5.48 7.52
CA LYS A 204 9.46 6.79 6.92
C LYS A 204 10.87 6.88 6.32
N ARG A 205 11.86 6.16 6.87
CA ARG A 205 13.23 6.10 6.30
C ARG A 205 13.30 5.32 4.99
N TYR A 206 12.38 4.38 4.75
CA TYR A 206 12.33 3.55 3.55
C TYR A 206 11.37 4.07 2.48
N LEU A 207 10.64 5.15 2.77
CA LEU A 207 9.79 5.86 1.81
C LEU A 207 10.52 7.14 1.39
N PRO A 208 11.50 7.07 0.48
CA PRO A 208 12.39 8.18 0.15
C PRO A 208 11.67 9.38 -0.50
N GLU A 209 10.40 9.23 -0.87
CA GLU A 209 9.61 10.24 -1.56
C GLU A 209 8.42 10.72 -0.72
N THR A 210 8.62 10.89 0.59
CA THR A 210 7.72 11.71 1.40
C THR A 210 7.94 13.18 1.01
N TYR A 211 7.34 13.59 -0.10
CA TYR A 211 7.21 15.01 -0.40
C TYR A 211 6.40 15.64 0.75
N PRO A 212 6.87 16.77 1.34
CA PRO A 212 5.98 17.59 2.14
C PRO A 212 4.78 17.95 1.25
N GLY A 213 3.59 17.71 1.79
CA GLY A 213 2.32 17.99 1.11
C GLY A 213 2.15 19.47 0.80
#